data_AF-A0A8C2XJR2-F1
#
_entry.id   AF-A0A8C2XJR2-F1
#
_cell.length_a   1.000
_cell.length_b   1.000
_cell.length_c   1.000
_cell.angle_alpha   90.00
_cell.angle_beta   90.00
_cell.angle_gamma   90.00
#
_symmetry.space_group_name_H-M   'P 1'
#
loop_
_entity.id
_entity.type
_entity.pdbx_description
1 polymer ?
#
loop_
_entity_poly.entity_id
_entity_poly.type
_entity_poly.pdbx_seq_one_letter_code
_entity_poly.pdbx_strand_id
1 'polypeptide(L)'
;MAFFWQRALLVSLAAAVSVYADWYPRLYAPIFNTYGLGDLEFHFGLMNADFSGPAESTSFPLGSFIPIMASVAQESHQPLLLFLQECVAATTPELQPESTLYPIIANEGCLVDSLVSRSKFEPRQKSSELHLSLQAFRFGLGEEVFIHCKLVAWDPNSLDNTKKACHYVKDWEQLDNSASRYLCACCESDCKSRRVRSLASAVLGPLTITDVNY
;
A
#
# COMPACT_ATOMS: atom_id res chain seq x y z
N MET A 1 19.81 9.78 -66.58
CA MET A 1 18.50 10.41 -66.26
C MET A 1 17.89 9.68 -65.06
N ALA A 2 16.88 10.25 -64.40
CA ALA A 2 16.59 9.96 -62.99
C ALA A 2 15.34 9.09 -62.73
N PHE A 3 15.39 8.35 -61.61
CA PHE A 3 14.26 7.87 -60.79
C PHE A 3 14.73 8.00 -59.30
N PHE A 4 14.06 8.69 -58.37
CA PHE A 4 12.76 8.41 -57.71
C PHE A 4 12.80 7.09 -56.89
N TRP A 5 12.54 7.04 -55.58
CA TRP A 5 12.06 8.02 -54.55
C TRP A 5 13.07 8.13 -53.36
N GLN A 6 12.84 8.51 -52.08
CA GLN A 6 11.67 8.85 -51.22
C GLN A 6 12.09 9.86 -50.08
N ARG A 7 11.68 9.65 -48.82
CA ARG A 7 11.94 10.46 -47.61
C ARG A 7 11.79 9.62 -46.32
N ALA A 8 12.57 9.93 -45.27
CA ALA A 8 12.19 10.03 -43.83
C ALA A 8 13.49 10.19 -43.01
N LEU A 9 13.81 11.35 -42.41
CA LEU A 9 13.30 11.87 -41.13
C LEU A 9 13.43 10.89 -39.94
N LEU A 10 14.51 11.08 -39.18
CA LEU A 10 14.66 10.57 -37.81
C LEU A 10 13.68 11.30 -36.87
N VAL A 11 13.00 10.54 -36.01
CA VAL A 11 12.24 11.07 -34.88
C VAL A 11 12.71 10.32 -33.63
N SER A 12 13.12 11.06 -32.60
CA SER A 12 13.70 10.47 -31.39
C SER A 12 12.66 9.72 -30.55
N LEU A 13 13.06 8.57 -30.00
CA LEU A 13 12.28 7.80 -29.03
C LEU A 13 12.31 8.50 -27.65
N ALA A 14 11.44 9.50 -27.49
CA ALA A 14 11.27 10.27 -26.26
C ALA A 14 9.78 10.55 -25.96
N ALA A 15 8.93 9.52 -26.10
CA ALA A 15 7.48 9.62 -25.96
C ALA A 15 6.84 8.31 -25.46
N ALA A 16 7.17 7.90 -24.23
CA ALA A 16 6.56 6.73 -23.57
C ALA A 16 6.14 6.99 -22.11
N VAL A 17 6.76 7.96 -21.43
CA VAL A 17 6.48 8.30 -20.02
C VAL A 17 5.71 9.62 -19.96
N SER A 18 4.37 9.55 -20.03
CA SER A 18 3.49 10.72 -19.87
C SER A 18 2.00 10.36 -19.71
N VAL A 19 1.51 9.32 -20.41
CA VAL A 19 0.08 9.10 -20.66
C VAL A 19 -0.77 8.85 -19.40
N TYR A 20 -0.19 8.35 -18.30
CA TYR A 20 -0.93 8.09 -17.06
C TYR A 20 -1.09 9.32 -16.12
N ALA A 21 -0.35 10.40 -16.33
CA ALA A 21 -0.40 11.57 -15.45
C ALA A 21 -1.52 12.58 -15.79
N ASP A 22 -1.92 12.65 -17.07
CA ASP A 22 -2.69 13.78 -17.61
C ASP A 22 -4.22 13.63 -17.52
N TRP A 23 -4.74 12.47 -17.06
CA TRP A 23 -6.18 12.19 -16.97
C TRP A 23 -6.80 12.51 -15.60
N TYR A 24 -6.01 12.83 -14.58
CA TYR A 24 -6.52 13.10 -13.23
C TYR A 24 -6.90 14.57 -13.02
N PRO A 25 -8.08 14.88 -12.46
CA PRO A 25 -8.44 16.24 -12.08
C PRO A 25 -7.44 16.82 -11.07
N ARG A 26 -6.82 17.97 -11.38
CA ARG A 26 -5.82 18.65 -10.52
C ARG A 26 -6.31 19.08 -9.12
N LEU A 27 -7.57 18.83 -8.79
CA LEU A 27 -8.13 18.98 -7.44
C LEU A 27 -7.77 17.80 -6.51
N TYR A 28 -7.41 16.65 -7.06
CA TYR A 28 -7.04 15.43 -6.33
C TYR A 28 -5.73 14.85 -6.87
N ALA A 29 -4.62 15.47 -6.47
CA ALA A 29 -3.33 14.77 -6.54
C ALA A 29 -3.31 13.72 -5.41
N PRO A 30 -3.19 12.41 -5.70
CA PRO A 30 -3.00 11.43 -4.64
C PRO A 30 -1.66 11.72 -3.94
N ILE A 31 -1.64 11.59 -2.61
CA ILE A 31 -0.47 11.94 -1.80
C ILE A 31 0.53 10.79 -1.85
N PHE A 32 1.26 10.72 -2.98
CA PHE A 32 2.34 9.80 -3.25
C PHE A 32 3.65 10.37 -2.71
N ASN A 33 4.16 9.81 -1.61
CA ASN A 33 5.52 10.09 -1.15
C ASN A 33 6.45 8.97 -1.63
N THR A 34 7.34 9.26 -2.60
CA THR A 34 8.32 8.29 -3.12
C THR A 34 9.58 8.24 -2.25
N TYR A 35 9.96 7.04 -1.80
CA TYR A 35 11.17 6.82 -0.99
C TYR A 35 12.04 5.74 -1.62
N GLY A 36 13.00 6.16 -2.45
CA GLY A 36 13.90 5.27 -3.18
C GLY A 36 14.86 4.51 -2.26
N LEU A 37 14.71 3.19 -2.20
CA LEU A 37 15.65 2.27 -1.53
C LEU A 37 16.13 1.22 -2.53
N GLY A 38 17.32 1.47 -3.10
CA GLY A 38 17.92 0.60 -4.11
C GLY A 38 17.22 0.72 -5.48
N ASP A 39 16.96 1.94 -5.93
CA ASP A 39 16.26 2.31 -7.18
C ASP A 39 14.76 1.92 -7.27
N LEU A 40 14.21 1.32 -6.22
CA LEU A 40 12.79 0.95 -6.14
C LEU A 40 11.89 2.16 -5.87
N GLU A 41 10.99 2.46 -6.82
CA GLU A 41 9.94 3.48 -6.66
C GLU A 41 8.66 2.85 -6.08
N PHE A 42 8.36 3.20 -4.82
CA PHE A 42 7.15 2.77 -4.13
C PHE A 42 6.02 3.79 -4.32
N HIS A 43 4.80 3.29 -4.55
CA HIS A 43 3.56 4.07 -4.57
C HIS A 43 2.64 3.58 -3.44
N PHE A 44 1.89 4.50 -2.83
CA PHE A 44 0.92 4.21 -1.77
C PHE A 44 -0.25 5.20 -1.90
N GLY A 45 -1.49 4.73 -1.88
CA GLY A 45 -2.64 5.60 -2.14
C GLY A 45 -4.01 5.00 -1.85
N LEU A 46 -5.00 5.89 -1.77
CA LEU A 46 -6.41 5.56 -1.65
C LEU A 46 -7.00 5.19 -3.03
N MET A 47 -7.79 4.12 -3.06
CA MET A 47 -8.41 3.58 -4.27
C MET A 47 -9.94 3.61 -4.19
N ASN A 48 -10.61 3.48 -5.33
CA ASN A 48 -12.01 3.16 -5.40
C ASN A 48 -12.28 1.70 -4.94
N ALA A 49 -13.56 1.36 -4.70
CA ALA A 49 -13.95 0.12 -4.01
C ALA A 49 -13.64 -1.18 -4.77
N ASP A 50 -13.42 -1.10 -6.09
CA ASP A 50 -13.03 -2.19 -6.99
C ASP A 50 -11.53 -2.17 -7.35
N PHE A 51 -10.77 -1.21 -6.79
CA PHE A 51 -9.34 -0.98 -7.06
C PHE A 51 -8.99 -0.74 -8.54
N SER A 52 -9.95 -0.29 -9.36
CA SER A 52 -9.72 0.07 -10.77
C SER A 52 -9.06 1.44 -10.95
N GLY A 53 -9.07 2.30 -9.93
CA GLY A 53 -8.42 3.61 -9.92
C GLY A 53 -8.36 4.27 -8.54
N PRO A 54 -7.81 5.49 -8.42
CA PRO A 54 -7.80 6.26 -7.18
C PRO A 54 -9.20 6.53 -6.61
N ALA A 55 -9.27 6.81 -5.31
CA ALA A 55 -10.51 7.17 -4.64
C ALA A 55 -11.04 8.54 -5.11
N GLU A 56 -12.35 8.65 -5.33
CA GLU A 56 -13.02 9.93 -5.64
C GLU A 56 -13.17 10.84 -4.41
N SER A 57 -12.98 10.29 -3.20
CA SER A 57 -13.06 11.01 -1.93
C SER A 57 -12.05 10.50 -0.90
N THR A 58 -11.56 11.40 -0.04
CA THR A 58 -10.76 11.06 1.15
C THR A 58 -11.59 10.98 2.43
N SER A 59 -12.91 11.13 2.34
CA SER A 59 -13.84 10.97 3.47
C SER A 59 -14.53 9.60 3.43
N PHE A 60 -14.58 8.93 4.58
CA PHE A 60 -15.09 7.56 4.72
C PHE A 60 -16.04 7.45 5.92
N PRO A 61 -17.31 7.04 5.73
CA PRO A 61 -18.23 6.80 6.84
C PRO A 61 -17.72 5.73 7.81
N LEU A 62 -17.91 5.94 9.12
CA LEU A 62 -17.50 4.99 10.15
C LEU A 62 -18.08 3.59 9.87
N GLY A 63 -17.20 2.59 9.77
CA GLY A 63 -17.56 1.23 9.43
C GLY A 63 -17.66 0.90 7.93
N SER A 64 -17.49 1.85 7.00
CA SER A 64 -17.25 1.58 5.58
C SER A 64 -15.87 0.95 5.36
N PHE A 65 -15.52 0.61 4.12
CA PHE A 65 -14.13 0.32 3.77
C PHE A 65 -13.40 1.58 3.27
N ILE A 66 -12.11 1.61 3.51
CA ILE A 66 -11.07 2.52 3.03
C ILE A 66 -10.17 1.66 2.14
N PRO A 67 -10.33 1.67 0.80
CA PRO A 67 -9.51 0.87 -0.11
C PRO A 67 -8.12 1.51 -0.22
N ILE A 68 -7.08 0.77 0.12
CA ILE A 68 -5.68 1.23 0.12
C ILE A 68 -4.87 0.30 -0.79
N MET A 69 -4.12 0.87 -1.72
CA MET A 69 -3.17 0.13 -2.55
C MET A 69 -1.74 0.59 -2.25
N ALA A 70 -0.84 -0.39 -2.18
CA ALA A 70 0.60 -0.20 -2.26
C ALA A 70 1.12 -0.87 -3.53
N SER A 71 2.06 -0.24 -4.23
CA SER A 71 2.80 -0.87 -5.33
C SER A 71 4.28 -0.50 -5.34
N VAL A 72 5.08 -1.23 -6.11
CA VAL A 72 6.49 -0.93 -6.38
C VAL A 72 6.78 -1.11 -7.87
N ALA A 73 7.50 -0.16 -8.47
CA ALA A 73 7.99 -0.28 -9.83
C ALA A 73 9.02 -1.42 -9.94
N GLN A 74 8.88 -2.29 -10.95
CA GLN A 74 9.78 -3.42 -11.19
C GLN A 74 10.69 -3.23 -12.41
N GLU A 75 10.85 -2.00 -12.94
CA GLU A 75 11.63 -1.78 -14.16
C GLU A 75 13.09 -2.21 -13.97
N SER A 76 13.54 -3.15 -14.80
CA SER A 76 14.86 -3.80 -14.73
C SER A 76 15.18 -4.62 -13.46
N HIS A 77 14.22 -4.84 -12.56
CA HIS A 77 14.41 -5.69 -11.38
C HIS A 77 13.96 -7.14 -11.60
N GLN A 78 14.53 -8.06 -10.81
CA GLN A 78 14.01 -9.43 -10.66
C GLN A 78 12.60 -9.41 -10.04
N PRO A 79 11.77 -10.45 -10.18
CA PRO A 79 10.40 -10.45 -9.63
C PRO A 79 10.38 -10.19 -8.12
N LEU A 80 9.67 -9.12 -7.71
CA LEU A 80 9.52 -8.70 -6.32
C LEU A 80 8.09 -8.94 -5.82
N LEU A 81 7.99 -9.35 -4.56
CA LEU A 81 6.75 -9.47 -3.80
C LEU A 81 6.68 -8.36 -2.75
N LEU A 82 5.61 -7.56 -2.78
CA LEU A 82 5.45 -6.39 -1.91
C LEU A 82 4.73 -6.73 -0.60
N PHE A 83 5.21 -6.17 0.51
CA PHE A 83 4.61 -6.30 1.84
C PHE A 83 4.51 -4.95 2.56
N LEU A 84 3.42 -4.77 3.31
CA LEU A 84 3.30 -3.77 4.37
C LEU A 84 3.72 -4.44 5.68
N GLN A 85 4.76 -3.94 6.36
CA GLN A 85 5.29 -4.58 7.58
C GLN A 85 4.70 -4.01 8.87
N GLU A 86 4.51 -2.69 8.90
CA GLU A 86 3.92 -1.94 10.00
C GLU A 86 3.12 -0.79 9.39
N CYS A 87 1.94 -0.50 9.93
CA CYS A 87 1.12 0.65 9.57
C CYS A 87 0.38 1.15 10.80
N VAL A 88 0.43 2.46 11.07
CA VAL A 88 -0.27 3.13 12.16
C VAL A 88 -1.05 4.33 11.63
N ALA A 89 -2.23 4.58 12.18
CA ALA A 89 -2.94 5.84 12.00
C ALA A 89 -2.56 6.84 13.11
N ALA A 90 -2.42 8.10 12.74
CA ALA A 90 -2.20 9.24 13.64
C ALA A 90 -3.05 10.44 13.16
N THR A 91 -3.33 11.40 14.03
CA THR A 91 -3.98 12.68 13.65
C THR A 91 -2.96 13.76 13.24
N THR A 92 -1.73 13.36 12.93
CA THR A 92 -0.63 14.24 12.53
C THR A 92 0.06 13.73 11.25
N PRO A 93 0.48 14.63 10.33
CA PRO A 93 1.18 14.27 9.09
C PRO A 93 2.63 13.80 9.31
N GLU A 94 3.16 13.98 10.52
CA GLU A 94 4.48 13.51 10.98
C GLU A 94 4.30 12.82 12.33
N LEU A 95 5.11 11.80 12.64
CA LEU A 95 5.01 11.05 13.90
C LEU A 95 5.92 11.65 14.97
N GLN A 96 5.33 11.98 16.12
CA GLN A 96 6.02 12.53 17.29
C GLN A 96 5.96 11.54 18.47
N PRO A 97 6.89 11.57 19.43
CA PRO A 97 6.89 10.66 20.59
C PRO A 97 5.59 10.65 21.41
N GLU A 98 4.84 11.76 21.38
CA GLU A 98 3.55 11.97 22.03
C GLU A 98 2.33 11.69 21.12
N SER A 99 2.52 11.40 19.84
CA SER A 99 1.42 11.09 18.91
C SER A 99 0.61 9.90 19.44
N THR A 100 -0.71 10.06 19.56
CA THR A 100 -1.60 8.92 19.83
C THR A 100 -1.73 8.11 18.54
N LEU A 101 -1.42 6.80 18.60
CA LEU A 101 -1.36 5.93 17.43
C LEU A 101 -2.44 4.84 17.48
N TYR A 102 -3.08 4.58 16.35
CA TYR A 102 -3.94 3.41 16.14
C TYR A 102 -3.20 2.35 15.30
N PRO A 103 -2.90 1.15 15.84
CA PRO A 103 -2.15 0.14 15.10
C PRO A 103 -3.05 -0.59 14.08
N ILE A 104 -2.69 -0.51 12.79
CA ILE A 104 -3.41 -1.17 11.70
C ILE A 104 -2.70 -2.47 11.32
N ILE A 105 -1.41 -2.38 10.99
CA ILE A 105 -0.51 -3.51 10.73
C ILE A 105 0.64 -3.42 11.72
N ALA A 106 1.01 -4.54 12.32
CA ALA A 106 2.14 -4.64 13.24
C ALA A 106 2.88 -5.96 13.02
N ASN A 107 3.93 -6.21 13.83
CA ASN A 107 4.53 -7.53 13.96
C ASN A 107 5.02 -8.12 12.61
N GLU A 108 5.64 -7.26 11.78
CA GLU A 108 6.19 -7.57 10.45
C GLU A 108 5.13 -8.14 9.47
N GLY A 109 3.96 -7.51 9.36
CA GLY A 109 2.93 -7.84 8.36
C GLY A 109 1.69 -8.58 8.88
N CYS A 110 1.40 -8.49 10.17
CA CYS A 110 0.13 -8.94 10.76
C CYS A 110 -0.87 -7.78 10.82
N LEU A 111 -1.99 -7.87 10.10
CA LEU A 111 -3.08 -6.88 10.07
C LEU A 111 -3.89 -6.95 11.38
N VAL A 112 -3.35 -6.42 12.47
CA VAL A 112 -3.94 -6.52 13.82
C VAL A 112 -5.34 -5.89 13.92
N ASP A 113 -5.68 -4.91 13.07
CA ASP A 113 -7.04 -4.36 13.00
C ASP A 113 -8.11 -5.42 12.65
N SER A 114 -7.76 -6.45 11.86
CA SER A 114 -8.66 -7.56 11.52
C SER A 114 -9.07 -8.47 12.69
N LEU A 115 -8.47 -8.29 13.88
CA LEU A 115 -8.92 -8.94 15.11
C LEU A 115 -10.21 -8.31 15.68
N VAL A 116 -10.51 -7.06 15.32
CA VAL A 116 -11.62 -6.27 15.87
C VAL A 116 -12.55 -5.66 14.80
N SER A 117 -12.19 -5.80 13.53
CA SER A 117 -12.91 -5.25 12.38
C SER A 117 -13.06 -6.30 11.27
N ARG A 118 -13.60 -5.90 10.10
CA ARG A 118 -13.68 -6.72 8.89
C ARG A 118 -12.53 -6.45 7.91
N SER A 119 -11.45 -5.80 8.37
CA SER A 119 -10.29 -5.48 7.54
C SER A 119 -9.60 -6.72 6.99
N LYS A 120 -9.16 -6.67 5.73
CA LYS A 120 -8.49 -7.79 5.06
C LYS A 120 -7.57 -7.32 3.94
N PHE A 121 -6.57 -8.13 3.62
CA PHE A 121 -5.87 -8.03 2.35
C PHE A 121 -6.72 -8.66 1.23
N GLU A 122 -6.79 -8.03 0.07
CA GLU A 122 -7.52 -8.58 -1.09
C GLU A 122 -6.61 -9.50 -1.93
N PRO A 123 -7.16 -10.55 -2.58
CA PRO A 123 -6.38 -11.51 -3.35
C PRO A 123 -5.45 -10.86 -4.37
N ARG A 124 -4.15 -11.14 -4.25
CA ARG A 124 -3.11 -10.44 -5.00
C ARG A 124 -3.17 -10.73 -6.51
N GLN A 125 -3.21 -9.69 -7.33
CA GLN A 125 -3.24 -9.80 -8.80
C GLN A 125 -1.85 -9.68 -9.46
N LYS A 126 -0.94 -8.88 -8.88
CA LYS A 126 0.46 -8.75 -9.31
C LYS A 126 1.38 -8.80 -8.09
N SER A 127 2.56 -9.42 -8.19
CA SER A 127 3.48 -9.59 -7.04
C SER A 127 3.92 -8.25 -6.42
N SER A 128 4.14 -7.24 -7.25
CA SER A 128 4.53 -5.89 -6.83
C SER A 128 3.38 -5.00 -6.35
N GLU A 129 2.16 -5.53 -6.21
CA GLU A 129 0.99 -4.80 -5.71
C GLU A 129 0.43 -5.50 -4.48
N LEU A 130 -0.11 -4.72 -3.54
CA LEU A 130 -0.81 -5.22 -2.36
C LEU A 130 -2.01 -4.33 -2.08
N HIS A 131 -3.19 -4.94 -2.01
CA HIS A 131 -4.47 -4.27 -1.79
C HIS A 131 -4.97 -4.57 -0.37
N LEU A 132 -5.35 -3.53 0.35
CA LEU A 132 -5.86 -3.56 1.72
C LEU A 132 -7.24 -2.92 1.76
N SER A 133 -8.26 -3.69 2.12
CA SER A 133 -9.59 -3.18 2.45
C SER A 133 -9.63 -2.95 3.96
N LEU A 134 -9.29 -1.74 4.40
CA LEU A 134 -9.29 -1.32 5.81
C LEU A 134 -10.69 -0.84 6.21
N GLN A 135 -11.33 -1.42 7.23
CA GLN A 135 -12.61 -0.91 7.72
C GLN A 135 -12.39 0.40 8.50
N ALA A 136 -13.14 1.45 8.17
CA ALA A 136 -13.08 2.74 8.85
C ALA A 136 -13.40 2.58 10.35
N PHE A 137 -12.48 3.04 11.20
CA PHE A 137 -12.36 2.73 12.62
C PHE A 137 -12.61 3.98 13.50
N ARG A 138 -12.91 3.79 14.80
CA ARG A 138 -13.34 4.88 15.69
C ARG A 138 -12.17 5.66 16.30
N PHE A 139 -11.42 6.36 15.45
CA PHE A 139 -10.25 7.18 15.79
C PHE A 139 -10.25 8.45 14.92
N GLY A 140 -9.90 9.61 15.48
CA GLY A 140 -9.89 10.89 14.75
C GLY A 140 -11.22 11.23 14.06
N LEU A 141 -12.37 10.97 14.70
CA LEU A 141 -13.68 11.19 14.08
C LEU A 141 -13.91 12.68 13.78
N GLY A 142 -14.11 13.01 12.50
CA GLY A 142 -14.23 14.38 12.03
C GLY A 142 -12.90 15.17 11.99
N GLU A 143 -11.78 14.53 12.34
CA GLU A 143 -10.44 15.11 12.27
C GLU A 143 -9.72 14.67 10.97
N GLU A 144 -8.52 15.21 10.74
CA GLU A 144 -7.61 14.69 9.72
C GLU A 144 -6.82 13.50 10.27
N VAL A 145 -6.87 12.36 9.57
CA VAL A 145 -6.15 11.13 9.89
C VAL A 145 -5.12 10.83 8.80
N PHE A 146 -3.94 10.40 9.22
CA PHE A 146 -2.82 10.02 8.37
C PHE A 146 -2.40 8.59 8.69
N ILE A 147 -2.29 7.74 7.68
CA ILE A 147 -1.81 6.36 7.77
C ILE A 147 -0.33 6.34 7.38
N HIS A 148 0.51 6.05 8.36
CA HIS A 148 1.96 5.94 8.24
C HIS A 148 2.35 4.47 8.14
N CYS A 149 3.00 4.06 7.04
CA CYS A 149 3.34 2.68 6.76
C CYS A 149 4.84 2.46 6.51
N LYS A 150 5.31 1.24 6.76
CA LYS A 150 6.62 0.71 6.32
C LYS A 150 6.41 -0.39 5.29
N LEU A 151 7.02 -0.23 4.13
CA LEU A 151 6.92 -1.08 2.96
C LEU A 151 8.24 -1.81 2.71
N VAL A 152 8.16 -3.04 2.22
CA VAL A 152 9.33 -3.79 1.74
C VAL A 152 8.98 -4.60 0.50
N ALA A 153 9.84 -4.54 -0.50
CA ALA A 153 9.81 -5.44 -1.65
C ALA A 153 10.87 -6.54 -1.43
N TRP A 154 10.54 -7.80 -1.74
CA TRP A 154 11.39 -8.93 -1.42
C TRP A 154 11.31 -10.06 -2.46
N ASP A 155 12.27 -10.99 -2.42
CA ASP A 155 12.28 -12.18 -3.27
C ASP A 155 11.15 -13.15 -2.85
N PRO A 156 10.18 -13.48 -3.75
CA PRO A 156 9.09 -14.41 -3.46
C PRO A 156 9.56 -15.83 -3.12
N ASN A 157 10.81 -16.20 -3.44
CA ASN A 157 11.39 -17.51 -3.14
C ASN A 157 12.03 -17.57 -1.74
N SER A 158 12.17 -16.44 -1.05
CA SER A 158 12.96 -16.28 0.18
C SER A 158 12.12 -15.70 1.33
N LEU A 159 10.89 -16.20 1.49
CA LEU A 159 9.93 -15.71 2.48
C LEU A 159 10.17 -16.32 3.87
N ASP A 160 10.16 -15.46 4.89
CA ASP A 160 10.25 -15.81 6.31
C ASP A 160 9.11 -15.17 7.11
N ASN A 161 9.14 -15.33 8.44
CA ASN A 161 8.14 -14.76 9.33
C ASN A 161 8.18 -13.20 9.43
N THR A 162 9.06 -12.54 8.68
CA THR A 162 9.13 -11.08 8.50
C THR A 162 8.67 -10.61 7.11
N LYS A 163 8.35 -11.54 6.19
CA LYS A 163 7.96 -11.26 4.79
C LYS A 163 6.64 -11.96 4.47
N LYS A 164 5.56 -11.39 5.03
CA LYS A 164 4.21 -11.96 5.05
C LYS A 164 3.14 -10.87 5.03
N ALA A 165 1.91 -11.26 4.71
CA ALA A 165 0.73 -10.40 4.71
C ALA A 165 -0.44 -11.20 5.31
N CYS A 166 -0.50 -11.19 6.64
CA CYS A 166 -1.42 -12.02 7.42
C CYS A 166 -2.63 -11.21 7.88
N HIS A 167 -3.84 -11.74 7.71
CA HIS A 167 -5.04 -11.19 8.33
C HIS A 167 -5.81 -12.28 9.08
N TYR A 168 -6.70 -11.86 9.98
CA TYR A 168 -7.49 -12.74 10.81
C TYR A 168 -8.92 -12.84 10.27
N VAL A 169 -9.48 -14.06 10.27
CA VAL A 169 -10.88 -14.31 9.88
C VAL A 169 -11.58 -15.19 10.92
N LYS A 170 -10.95 -16.33 11.24
CA LYS A 170 -11.25 -17.22 12.38
C LYS A 170 -9.97 -17.76 13.06
N ASP A 171 -8.85 -17.48 12.42
CA ASP A 171 -7.48 -17.96 12.58
C ASP A 171 -6.62 -17.01 11.72
N TRP A 172 -5.30 -17.06 11.82
CA TRP A 172 -4.41 -16.22 11.01
C TRP A 172 -4.12 -16.83 9.64
N GLU A 173 -4.52 -16.14 8.59
CA GLU A 173 -4.41 -16.57 7.19
C GLU A 173 -3.40 -15.71 6.41
N GLN A 174 -2.51 -16.36 5.66
CA GLN A 174 -1.51 -15.72 4.79
C GLN A 174 -2.14 -15.41 3.42
N LEU A 175 -2.09 -14.15 2.99
CA LEU A 175 -2.66 -13.66 1.72
C LEU A 175 -2.30 -14.54 0.51
N ASP A 176 -1.00 -14.78 0.31
CA ASP A 176 -0.49 -15.32 -0.95
C ASP A 176 -0.62 -16.85 -1.09
N ASN A 177 -0.72 -17.58 0.03
CA ASN A 177 -0.85 -19.03 0.04
C ASN A 177 -1.32 -19.54 1.42
N SER A 178 -2.49 -20.16 1.49
CA SER A 178 -3.04 -20.75 2.72
C SER A 178 -2.21 -21.92 3.28
N ALA A 179 -1.47 -22.65 2.43
CA ALA A 179 -0.51 -23.66 2.89
C ALA A 179 0.67 -23.03 3.66
N SER A 180 0.98 -21.76 3.40
CA SER A 180 2.04 -21.00 4.07
C SER A 180 1.58 -20.34 5.39
N ARG A 181 0.44 -20.76 5.97
CA ARG A 181 -0.07 -20.25 7.26
C ARG A 181 0.92 -20.32 8.43
N TYR A 182 1.95 -21.17 8.35
CA TYR A 182 3.02 -21.25 9.34
C TYR A 182 3.83 -19.93 9.46
N LEU A 183 3.87 -19.10 8.41
CA LEU A 183 4.48 -17.77 8.45
C LEU A 183 3.72 -16.81 9.37
N CYS A 184 2.39 -16.98 9.47
CA CYS A 184 1.51 -16.16 10.29
C CYS A 184 1.38 -16.64 11.74
N ALA A 185 1.89 -17.83 12.09
CA ALA A 185 1.77 -18.39 13.44
C ALA A 185 2.46 -17.54 14.53
N CYS A 186 3.36 -16.62 14.17
CA CYS A 186 3.94 -15.67 15.11
C CYS A 186 3.06 -14.43 15.37
N CYS A 187 1.97 -14.21 14.64
CA CYS A 187 1.11 -13.04 14.82
C CYS A 187 0.38 -13.02 16.17
N GLU A 188 0.21 -14.17 16.83
CA GLU A 188 -0.29 -14.29 18.22
C GLU A 188 0.81 -14.04 19.29
N SER A 189 2.05 -13.82 18.86
CA SER A 189 3.22 -13.61 19.74
C SER A 189 4.19 -12.59 19.12
N ASP A 190 5.48 -12.88 19.06
CA ASP A 190 6.52 -11.98 18.51
C ASP A 190 7.16 -12.61 17.25
N CYS A 191 6.97 -11.95 16.11
CA CYS A 191 7.60 -12.30 14.83
C CYS A 191 9.06 -11.81 14.78
N LYS A 192 9.89 -12.40 15.66
CA LYS A 192 11.31 -12.07 15.90
C LYS A 192 12.06 -11.50 14.71
N SER A 193 12.08 -10.18 14.62
CA SER A 193 12.72 -9.42 13.54
C SER A 193 14.21 -9.19 13.80
N ARG A 194 15.03 -9.41 12.77
CA ARG A 194 16.35 -8.76 12.68
C ARG A 194 16.17 -7.44 11.94
N ARG A 195 16.05 -6.34 12.70
CA ARG A 195 15.82 -4.95 12.23
C ARG A 195 16.40 -4.70 10.82
N VAL A 196 15.54 -4.79 9.82
CA VAL A 196 15.89 -4.66 8.39
C VAL A 196 16.23 -3.22 8.07
N ARG A 197 17.26 -2.98 7.24
CA ARG A 197 17.78 -1.63 6.92
C ARG A 197 17.24 -1.05 5.61
N SER A 198 16.24 -1.71 5.01
CA SER A 198 15.78 -1.47 3.64
C SER A 198 14.25 -1.44 3.61
N LEU A 199 13.66 -0.58 4.44
CA LEU A 199 12.22 -0.38 4.57
C LEU A 199 11.88 1.03 4.09
N ALA A 200 11.04 1.14 3.07
CA ALA A 200 10.52 2.43 2.62
C ALA A 200 9.41 2.88 3.59
N SER A 201 9.42 4.14 3.99
CA SER A 201 8.23 4.74 4.61
C SER A 201 7.19 5.07 3.55
N ALA A 202 5.94 5.27 3.94
CA ALA A 202 4.97 6.07 3.20
C ALA A 202 3.96 6.70 4.17
N VAL A 203 3.35 7.81 3.76
CA VAL A 203 2.29 8.49 4.52
C VAL A 203 1.14 8.74 3.56
N LEU A 204 -0.07 8.36 3.98
CA LEU A 204 -1.31 8.51 3.23
C LEU A 204 -2.30 9.31 4.08
N GLY A 205 -2.73 10.47 3.59
CA GLY A 205 -3.65 11.37 4.27
C GLY A 205 -3.38 12.83 3.91
N PRO A 206 -4.29 13.77 4.25
CA PRO A 206 -5.40 13.57 5.19
C PRO A 206 -6.56 12.75 4.61
N LEU A 207 -7.10 11.86 5.44
CA LEU A 207 -8.42 11.24 5.27
C LEU A 207 -9.30 11.58 6.48
N THR A 208 -10.62 11.62 6.33
CA THR A 208 -11.54 11.95 7.42
C THR A 208 -12.56 10.84 7.63
N ILE A 209 -12.62 10.30 8.85
CA ILE A 209 -13.62 9.30 9.22
C ILE A 209 -14.85 10.03 9.77
N THR A 210 -16.01 9.82 9.15
CA THR A 210 -17.26 10.55 9.47
C THR A 210 -18.26 9.67 10.22
N ASP A 211 -18.77 10.11 11.37
CA ASP A 211 -19.84 9.42 12.07
C ASP A 211 -21.20 9.85 11.49
N VAL A 212 -21.75 9.03 10.58
CA VAL A 212 -22.99 9.33 9.83
C VAL A 212 -24.28 8.94 10.58
N ASN A 213 -24.19 8.72 11.90
CA ASN A 213 -25.32 8.29 12.74
C ASN A 213 -25.88 9.42 13.64
N TYR A 214 -25.59 10.69 13.29
CA TYR A 214 -26.05 11.90 13.98
C TYR A 214 -26.55 12.95 12.98
#